data_AF-A0A2X3JTI6-F1
#
_entry.id   AF-A0A2X3JTI6-F1
#
_cell.length_a   1.000
_cell.length_b   1.000
_cell.length_c   1.000
_cell.angle_alpha   90.00
_cell.angle_beta   90.00
_cell.angle_gamma   90.00
#
_symmetry.space_group_name_H-M   'P 1'
#
loop_
_entity.id
_entity.type
_entity.pdbx_description
1 polymer ?
#
loop_
_entity_poly.entity_id
_entity_poly.type
_entity_poly.pdbx_seq_one_letter_code
_entity_poly.pdbx_strand_id
1 'polypeptide(L)'
;MVAAMALEAVRQQKRITQVEEKVSHVAETVEQIKKGTIREGYAGYRQLKAKTGLSDDKCRNLVNAYQIPTDTHEFMTPDGLLSRRAIVAVEPFMAAFYRVMEEAEPRGTRWYHPKMGLFQVIGWQR
;
A
#
# COMPACT_ATOMS: atom_id res chain seq x y z
N MET A 1 33.69 -8.72 -49.35
CA MET A 1 32.54 -7.97 -48.80
C MET A 1 31.68 -8.79 -47.83
N VAL A 2 31.55 -10.12 -47.96
CA VAL A 2 30.71 -10.94 -47.07
C VAL A 2 31.25 -11.08 -45.63
N ALA A 3 32.58 -11.11 -45.44
CA ALA A 3 33.19 -11.30 -44.11
C ALA A 3 32.98 -10.12 -43.13
N ALA A 4 32.90 -8.89 -43.63
CA ALA A 4 32.69 -7.70 -42.80
C ALA A 4 31.25 -7.62 -42.28
N MET A 5 30.26 -7.90 -43.14
CA MET A 5 28.85 -7.95 -42.77
C MET A 5 28.55 -9.05 -41.74
N ALA A 6 29.20 -10.21 -41.88
CA ALA A 6 29.07 -11.29 -40.88
C ALA A 6 29.65 -10.89 -39.51
N LEU A 7 30.77 -10.17 -39.49
CA LEU A 7 31.40 -9.71 -38.25
C LEU A 7 30.56 -8.62 -37.55
N GLU A 8 29.96 -7.72 -38.32
CA GLU A 8 29.05 -6.69 -37.82
C GLU A 8 27.73 -7.27 -37.32
N ALA A 9 27.16 -8.27 -38.02
CA ALA A 9 25.99 -9.00 -37.56
C ALA A 9 26.24 -9.71 -36.23
N VAL A 10 27.39 -10.37 -36.06
CA VAL A 10 27.78 -11.01 -34.78
C VAL A 10 27.97 -9.98 -33.66
N ARG A 11 28.50 -8.79 -33.96
CA ARG A 11 28.62 -7.68 -32.98
C ARG A 11 27.27 -7.10 -32.61
N GLN A 12 26.36 -6.94 -33.57
CA GLN A 12 24.98 -6.49 -33.33
C GLN A 12 24.19 -7.52 -32.52
N GLN A 13 24.32 -8.82 -32.84
CA GLN A 13 23.70 -9.91 -32.10
C GLN A 13 24.14 -9.88 -30.62
N LYS A 14 25.45 -9.77 -30.34
CA LYS A 14 25.99 -9.67 -28.97
C LYS A 14 25.46 -8.44 -28.22
N ARG A 15 25.26 -7.31 -28.91
CA ARG A 15 24.66 -6.11 -28.31
C ARG A 15 23.18 -6.28 -28.01
N ILE A 16 22.43 -6.94 -28.89
CA ILE A 16 20.99 -7.21 -28.70
C ILE A 16 20.81 -8.11 -27.49
N THR A 17 21.55 -9.22 -27.40
CA THR A 17 21.47 -10.15 -26.26
C THR A 17 21.80 -9.45 -24.94
N GLN A 18 22.82 -8.58 -24.92
CA GLN A 18 23.20 -7.83 -23.72
C GLN A 18 22.17 -6.75 -23.33
N VAL A 19 21.41 -6.22 -24.29
CA VAL A 19 20.31 -5.29 -24.02
C VAL A 19 19.08 -6.03 -23.51
N GLU A 20 18.74 -7.19 -24.07
CA GLU A 20 17.63 -8.05 -23.61
C GLU A 20 17.84 -8.52 -22.16
N GLU A 21 19.05 -8.97 -21.81
CA GLU A 21 19.40 -9.34 -20.43
C GLU A 21 19.26 -8.16 -19.45
N LYS A 22 19.70 -6.95 -19.86
CA LYS A 22 19.55 -5.74 -19.04
C LYS A 22 18.10 -5.31 -18.88
N VAL A 23 17.28 -5.43 -19.94
CA VAL A 23 15.85 -5.12 -19.88
C VAL A 23 15.11 -6.11 -18.98
N SER A 24 15.46 -7.41 -19.03
CA SER A 24 14.93 -8.43 -18.12
C SER A 24 15.26 -8.11 -16.66
N HIS A 25 16.52 -7.77 -16.38
CA HIS A 25 16.96 -7.45 -15.02
C HIS A 25 16.32 -6.17 -14.47
N VAL A 26 16.13 -5.14 -15.31
CA VAL A 26 15.40 -3.92 -14.93
C VAL A 26 13.92 -4.24 -14.69
N ALA A 27 13.29 -5.10 -15.49
CA ALA A 27 11.90 -5.49 -15.29
C ALA A 27 11.69 -6.23 -13.95
N GLU A 28 12.55 -7.19 -13.63
CA GLU A 28 12.52 -7.90 -12.35
C GLU A 28 12.79 -6.96 -11.16
N THR A 29 13.76 -6.05 -11.29
CA THR A 29 14.08 -5.07 -10.25
C THR A 29 12.90 -4.11 -10.03
N VAL A 30 12.23 -3.67 -11.10
CA VAL A 30 11.04 -2.82 -11.02
C VAL A 30 9.88 -3.57 -10.37
N GLU A 31 9.67 -4.85 -10.67
CA GLU A 31 8.66 -5.67 -9.98
C GLU A 31 8.98 -5.86 -8.50
N GLN A 32 10.25 -6.05 -8.12
CA GLN A 32 10.66 -6.15 -6.72
C GLN A 32 10.48 -4.81 -5.97
N ILE A 33 10.79 -3.67 -6.60
CA ILE A 33 10.53 -2.34 -6.03
C ILE A 33 9.02 -2.08 -5.89
N LYS A 34 8.22 -2.49 -6.88
CA LYS A 34 6.75 -2.45 -6.82
C LYS A 34 6.19 -3.30 -5.68
N LYS A 35 6.78 -4.47 -5.40
CA LYS A 35 6.45 -5.32 -4.25
C LYS A 35 6.88 -4.70 -2.90
N GLY A 36 7.86 -3.80 -2.88
CA GLY A 36 8.30 -3.13 -1.64
C GLY A 36 7.46 -1.90 -1.26
N THR A 37 6.86 -1.22 -2.24
CA THR A 37 6.23 0.09 -2.04
C THR A 37 4.71 -0.02 -2.13
N ILE A 38 3.99 0.38 -1.07
CA ILE A 38 2.52 0.44 -1.12
C ILE A 38 2.11 1.41 -2.23
N ARG A 39 1.08 1.04 -3.00
CA ARG A 39 0.48 1.91 -4.01
C ARG A 39 0.18 3.31 -3.42
N GLU A 40 0.49 4.34 -4.19
CA GLU A 40 0.17 5.72 -3.80
C GLU A 40 -1.32 5.89 -3.47
N GLY A 41 -1.62 6.67 -2.43
CA GLY A 41 -2.99 6.86 -1.94
C GLY A 41 -3.53 5.73 -1.07
N TYR A 42 -2.77 4.65 -0.87
CA TYR A 42 -3.13 3.54 0.03
C TYR A 42 -2.21 3.44 1.24
N ALA A 43 -2.74 2.90 2.33
CA ALA A 43 -1.99 2.66 3.56
C ALA A 43 -2.42 1.36 4.24
N GLY A 44 -1.49 0.72 4.95
CA GLY A 44 -1.81 -0.42 5.82
C GLY A 44 -2.43 0.05 7.15
N TYR A 45 -3.17 -0.84 7.82
CA TYR A 45 -3.86 -0.53 9.08
C TYR A 45 -2.95 0.06 10.18
N ARG A 46 -1.69 -0.39 10.27
CA ARG A 46 -0.72 0.16 11.23
C ARG A 46 -0.45 1.65 11.00
N GLN A 47 -0.39 2.09 9.75
CA GLN A 47 -0.20 3.49 9.40
C GLN A 47 -1.46 4.31 9.70
N LEU A 48 -2.66 3.76 9.40
CA LEU A 48 -3.94 4.42 9.70
C LEU A 48 -4.16 4.59 11.20
N LYS A 49 -3.83 3.56 12.00
CA LYS A 49 -3.80 3.64 13.47
C LYS A 49 -2.90 4.77 13.95
N ALA A 50 -1.69 4.88 13.40
CA ALA A 50 -0.78 5.96 13.78
C ALA A 50 -1.30 7.34 13.39
N LYS A 51 -1.97 7.47 12.23
CA LYS A 51 -2.54 8.74 11.75
C LYS A 51 -3.76 9.21 12.54
N THR A 52 -4.61 8.28 12.97
CA THR A 52 -5.90 8.61 13.60
C THR A 52 -5.92 8.45 15.11
N GLY A 53 -5.02 7.63 15.68
CA GLY A 53 -5.08 7.26 17.09
C GLY A 53 -6.13 6.19 17.41
N LEU A 54 -6.82 5.63 16.42
CA LEU A 54 -7.74 4.50 16.59
C LEU A 54 -7.00 3.18 16.88
N SER A 55 -7.69 2.22 17.52
CA SER A 55 -7.20 0.84 17.54
C SER A 55 -7.33 0.18 16.16
N ASP A 56 -6.54 -0.87 15.94
CA ASP A 56 -6.51 -1.61 14.67
C ASP A 56 -7.89 -2.18 14.30
N ASP A 57 -8.61 -2.74 15.29
CA ASP A 57 -9.98 -3.23 15.13
C ASP A 57 -10.97 -2.12 14.78
N LYS A 58 -10.78 -0.91 15.33
CA LYS A 58 -11.65 0.22 15.01
C LYS A 58 -11.35 0.79 13.62
N CYS A 59 -10.10 0.76 13.15
CA CYS A 59 -9.80 1.03 11.76
C CYS A 59 -10.52 0.04 10.82
N ARG A 60 -10.50 -1.26 11.12
CA ARG A 60 -11.26 -2.27 10.34
C ARG A 60 -12.77 -2.03 10.39
N ASN A 61 -13.30 -1.72 11.57
CA ASN A 61 -14.72 -1.43 11.71
C ASN A 61 -15.14 -0.22 10.88
N LEU A 62 -14.32 0.85 10.85
CA LEU A 62 -14.57 2.02 10.03
C LEU A 62 -14.58 1.67 8.54
N VAL A 63 -13.58 0.90 8.08
CA VAL A 63 -13.50 0.40 6.71
C VAL A 63 -14.76 -0.35 6.31
N ASN A 64 -15.22 -1.28 7.15
CA ASN A 64 -16.42 -2.07 6.89
C ASN A 64 -17.70 -1.21 6.95
N ALA A 65 -17.84 -0.34 7.93
CA ALA A 65 -19.04 0.48 8.14
C ALA A 65 -19.28 1.52 7.03
N TYR A 66 -18.21 1.95 6.37
CA TYR A 66 -18.25 2.94 5.28
C TYR A 66 -17.88 2.37 3.92
N GLN A 67 -17.67 1.05 3.82
CA GLN A 67 -17.31 0.36 2.57
C GLN A 67 -16.10 1.02 1.88
N ILE A 68 -15.08 1.37 2.67
CA ILE A 68 -13.90 2.06 2.16
C ILE A 68 -13.12 1.11 1.26
N PRO A 69 -12.65 1.56 0.07
CA PRO A 69 -11.91 0.71 -0.84
C PRO A 69 -10.67 0.09 -0.18
N THR A 70 -10.55 -1.22 -0.31
CA THR A 70 -9.38 -1.98 0.13
C THR A 70 -8.74 -2.69 -1.06
N ASP A 71 -7.45 -2.99 -0.92
CA ASP A 71 -6.66 -3.73 -1.89
C ASP A 71 -5.66 -4.62 -1.14
N THR A 72 -4.97 -5.50 -1.85
CA THR A 72 -3.95 -6.39 -1.29
C THR A 72 -2.57 -5.97 -1.79
N HIS A 73 -1.67 -5.70 -0.86
CA HIS A 73 -0.28 -5.41 -1.14
C HIS A 73 0.58 -6.64 -0.88
N GLU A 74 1.30 -7.10 -1.90
CA GLU A 74 2.29 -8.17 -1.81
C GLU A 74 3.66 -7.58 -1.52
N PHE A 75 4.39 -8.16 -0.56
CA PHE A 75 5.73 -7.71 -0.17
C PHE A 75 6.59 -8.90 0.27
N MET A 76 7.91 -8.76 0.16
CA MET A 76 8.86 -9.76 0.66
C MET A 76 9.18 -9.50 2.14
N THR A 77 9.10 -10.53 2.98
CA THR A 77 9.55 -10.49 4.37
C THR A 77 11.08 -10.55 4.46
N PRO A 78 11.70 -10.17 5.59
CA PRO A 78 13.16 -10.24 5.76
C PRO A 78 13.75 -11.64 5.55
N ASP A 79 12.97 -12.67 5.85
CA ASP A 79 13.23 -14.10 5.65
C ASP A 79 13.06 -14.56 4.19
N GLY A 80 12.69 -13.66 3.27
CA GLY A 80 12.57 -13.95 1.85
C GLY A 80 11.24 -14.60 1.45
N LEU A 81 10.24 -14.62 2.32
CA LEU A 81 8.91 -15.14 2.00
C LEU A 81 8.02 -14.06 1.39
N LEU A 82 7.24 -14.44 0.37
CA LEU A 82 6.20 -13.57 -0.18
C LEU A 82 5.03 -13.52 0.81
N SER A 83 4.72 -12.32 1.29
CA SER A 83 3.60 -12.08 2.20
C SER A 83 2.62 -11.08 1.59
N ARG A 84 1.41 -11.06 2.14
CA ARG A 84 0.31 -10.22 1.69
C ARG A 84 -0.28 -9.47 2.88
N ARG A 85 -0.62 -8.21 2.67
CA ARG A 85 -1.39 -7.42 3.65
C ARG A 85 -2.48 -6.61 2.98
N ALA A 86 -3.58 -6.44 3.69
CA ALA A 86 -4.62 -5.50 3.27
C ALA A 86 -4.13 -4.06 3.39
N ILE A 87 -4.42 -3.27 2.37
CA ILE A 87 -4.20 -1.83 2.30
C ILE A 87 -5.55 -1.14 2.03
N VAL A 88 -5.67 0.11 2.44
CA VAL A 88 -6.93 0.86 2.44
C VAL A 88 -6.69 2.20 1.76
N ALA A 89 -7.63 2.65 0.93
CA ALA A 89 -7.59 3.99 0.35
C ALA A 89 -7.64 5.06 1.46
N VAL A 90 -6.61 5.91 1.51
CA VAL A 90 -6.38 6.84 2.62
C VAL A 90 -7.41 7.96 2.65
N GLU A 91 -7.71 8.57 1.50
CA GLU A 91 -8.61 9.73 1.44
C GLU A 91 -10.04 9.38 1.89
N PRO A 92 -10.71 8.34 1.37
CA PRO A 92 -12.04 7.96 1.85
C PRO A 92 -12.03 7.52 3.32
N PHE A 93 -10.94 6.89 3.77
CA PHE A 93 -10.76 6.53 5.17
C PHE A 93 -10.72 7.75 6.09
N MET A 94 -9.92 8.76 5.75
CA MET A 94 -9.81 9.98 6.56
C MET A 94 -11.11 10.78 6.53
N ALA A 95 -11.79 10.87 5.39
CA ALA A 95 -13.09 11.52 5.30
C ALA A 95 -14.14 10.86 6.20
N ALA A 96 -14.22 9.52 6.19
CA ALA A 96 -15.10 8.77 7.09
C ALA A 96 -14.72 8.94 8.57
N PHE A 97 -13.42 8.97 8.88
CA PHE A 97 -12.93 9.20 10.23
C PHE A 97 -13.36 10.57 10.76
N TYR A 98 -13.12 11.65 10.02
CA TYR A 98 -13.51 13.00 10.44
C TYR A 98 -15.02 13.11 10.64
N ARG A 99 -15.80 12.57 9.71
CA ARG A 99 -17.26 12.50 9.85
C ARG A 99 -17.69 11.79 11.14
N VAL A 100 -17.10 10.63 11.44
CA VAL A 100 -17.36 9.91 12.69
C VAL A 100 -17.00 10.77 13.90
N MET A 101 -15.88 11.47 13.88
CA MET A 101 -15.46 12.30 15.01
C MET A 101 -16.32 13.55 15.21
N GLU A 102 -16.90 14.11 14.15
CA GLU A 102 -17.87 15.20 14.22
C GLU A 102 -19.20 14.74 14.81
N GLU A 103 -19.69 13.57 14.38
CA GLU A 103 -20.98 12.98 14.77
C GLU A 103 -20.94 12.26 16.13
N ALA A 104 -19.76 11.87 16.61
CA ALA A 104 -19.63 11.06 17.83
C ALA A 104 -19.92 11.85 19.11
N GLU A 105 -20.63 11.19 20.03
CA GLU A 105 -20.91 11.71 21.37
C GLU A 105 -19.72 11.46 22.30
N PRO A 106 -19.18 12.49 22.99
CA PRO A 106 -18.15 12.28 23.99
C PRO A 106 -18.72 11.57 25.22
N ARG A 107 -18.01 10.55 25.71
CA ARG A 107 -18.32 9.76 26.91
C ARG A 107 -17.07 9.59 27.77
N GLY A 108 -16.69 10.65 28.47
CA GLY A 108 -15.44 10.71 29.24
C GLY A 108 -14.22 10.66 28.33
N THR A 109 -13.36 9.66 28.49
CA THR A 109 -12.17 9.43 27.65
C THR A 109 -12.46 8.66 26.36
N ARG A 110 -13.74 8.41 26.06
CA ARG A 110 -14.22 7.61 24.93
C ARG A 110 -15.25 8.38 24.13
N TRP A 111 -15.59 7.83 22.97
CA TRP A 111 -16.59 8.35 22.05
C TRP A 111 -17.58 7.26 21.70
N TYR A 112 -18.84 7.64 21.50
CA TYR A 112 -19.89 6.75 21.01
C TYR A 112 -20.37 7.23 19.65
N HIS A 113 -20.48 6.32 18.69
CA HIS A 113 -21.12 6.58 17.40
C HIS A 113 -21.91 5.34 16.96
N PRO A 114 -23.13 5.47 16.40
CA PRO A 114 -24.01 4.34 16.10
C PRO A 114 -23.35 3.23 15.27
N LYS A 115 -22.55 3.59 14.27
CA LYS A 115 -21.80 2.62 13.43
C LYS A 115 -20.50 2.09 14.04
N MET A 116 -19.94 2.78 15.04
CA MET A 116 -18.63 2.46 15.61
C MET A 116 -18.70 1.89 17.02
N GLY A 117 -19.88 1.93 17.65
CA GLY A 117 -20.07 1.64 19.06
C GLY A 117 -19.25 2.59 19.94
N LEU A 118 -18.81 2.10 21.10
CA LEU A 118 -17.86 2.81 21.95
C LEU A 118 -16.44 2.62 21.42
N PHE A 119 -15.66 3.69 21.32
CA PHE A 119 -14.26 3.65 20.88
C PHE A 119 -13.43 4.74 21.56
N GLN A 120 -12.10 4.63 21.44
CA GLN A 120 -11.14 5.60 21.94
C GLN A 120 -10.24 6.05 20.79
N VAL A 121 -9.90 7.34 20.79
CA VAL A 121 -9.00 7.98 19.85
C VAL A 121 -7.92 8.72 20.63
N ILE A 122 -6.66 8.41 20.36
CA ILE A 122 -5.52 9.09 21.00
C ILE A 122 -5.20 10.36 20.21
N GLY A 123 -5.03 11.49 20.91
CA GLY A 123 -4.62 12.76 20.30
C GLY A 123 -5.74 13.53 19.61
N TRP A 124 -6.98 13.08 19.69
CA TRP A 124 -8.14 13.85 19.23
C TRP A 124 -8.59 14.84 20.30
N GLN A 125 -8.50 16.12 19.99
CA GLN A 125 -9.07 17.21 20.77
C GLN A 125 -10.11 17.91 19.90
N ARG A 126 -11.28 18.20 20.47
CA ARG A 126 -12.36 18.92 19.79
C ARG A 126 -12.09 20.41 19.83
#